data_AF-A0A5N5GWU1-F1
#
_entry.id   AF-A0A5N5GWU1-F1
#
_cell.length_a   1.000
_cell.length_b   1.000
_cell.length_c   1.000
_cell.angle_alpha   90.00
_cell.angle_beta   90.00
_cell.angle_gamma   90.00
#
_symmetry.space_group_name_H-M   'P 1'
#
loop_
_entity.id
_entity.type
_entity.pdbx_description
1 polymer ?
#
loop_
_entity_poly.entity_id
_entity_poly.type
_entity_poly.pdbx_seq_one_letter_code
_entity_poly.pdbx_strand_id
1 'polypeptide(L)'
;MDPWKSDDFSAASAPPSTHPLPSNRPHNSNSDSRQRLDAETKDPIVARKVQKADREKVRRDRLNEHFFELGNTLDPDRPKNDKATILTDTIQMLKDLTADVNKLKAECAALTDESRELTQEKNELREEKASLKSDIENLNVQYQQRLRVMLPWAGMDPSVVMAPPYPYPMPVAVPPGPIPMHPSLQPYPYFHAQNPAAMPNPCSTFVPYPVPANPPV
;
A
#
# COMPACT_ATOMS: atom_id res chain seq x y z
N MET A 1 3.86 27.99 -20.40
CA MET A 1 4.37 26.64 -20.10
C MET A 1 3.18 25.70 -20.17
N ASP A 2 2.92 25.29 -21.41
CA ASP A 2 2.33 24.04 -21.91
C ASP A 2 1.12 23.41 -21.20
N PRO A 3 -0.10 23.64 -21.73
CA PRO A 3 -1.24 22.75 -21.54
C PRO A 3 -1.19 21.60 -22.55
N TRP A 4 -1.35 20.38 -22.07
CA TRP A 4 -1.28 19.15 -22.86
C TRP A 4 -2.46 19.08 -23.83
N LYS A 5 -2.13 19.02 -25.13
CA LYS A 5 -3.04 18.65 -26.21
C LYS A 5 -3.40 17.18 -26.08
N SER A 6 -4.69 16.89 -25.98
CA SER A 6 -5.23 15.56 -26.27
C SER A 6 -5.70 15.59 -27.72
N ASP A 7 -4.90 15.02 -28.62
CA ASP A 7 -5.32 14.74 -29.98
C ASP A 7 -5.87 13.30 -30.05
N ASP A 8 -7.09 13.23 -30.58
CA ASP A 8 -7.71 12.18 -31.39
C ASP A 8 -7.82 10.73 -30.89
N PHE A 9 -9.07 10.27 -30.73
CA PHE A 9 -9.59 9.17 -31.55
C PHE A 9 -11.08 9.38 -31.81
N SER A 10 -11.38 10.06 -32.92
CA SER A 10 -12.72 10.08 -33.50
C SER A 10 -13.06 8.71 -34.09
N ALA A 11 -14.23 8.23 -33.70
CA ALA A 11 -14.94 7.15 -34.36
C ALA A 11 -15.41 7.59 -35.76
N ALA A 12 -15.16 6.76 -36.78
CA ALA A 12 -16.10 6.49 -37.87
C ALA A 12 -15.52 5.49 -38.90
N SER A 13 -16.45 4.70 -39.45
CA SER A 13 -16.44 4.06 -40.77
C SER A 13 -15.83 2.67 -40.90
N ALA A 14 -16.74 1.69 -40.81
CA ALA A 14 -16.61 0.35 -41.37
C ALA A 14 -16.73 0.37 -42.91
N PRO A 15 -15.99 -0.48 -43.64
CA PRO A 15 -16.34 -0.92 -44.97
C PRO A 15 -16.89 -2.37 -44.98
N PRO A 16 -17.79 -2.73 -45.91
CA PRO A 16 -18.31 -4.09 -46.04
C PRO A 16 -17.33 -4.95 -46.84
N SER A 17 -17.06 -6.17 -46.37
CA SER A 17 -16.33 -7.18 -47.15
C SER A 17 -17.10 -8.49 -47.15
N THR A 18 -17.84 -8.69 -48.24
CA THR A 18 -18.48 -9.94 -48.64
C THR A 18 -17.50 -10.73 -49.50
N HIS A 19 -16.95 -11.85 -49.01
CA HIS A 19 -16.54 -12.98 -49.86
C HIS A 19 -16.57 -14.30 -49.07
N PRO A 20 -16.86 -15.45 -49.72
CA PRO A 20 -17.48 -16.61 -49.08
C PRO A 20 -16.48 -17.71 -48.67
N LEU A 21 -16.89 -18.51 -47.67
CA LEU A 21 -16.28 -19.77 -47.25
C LEU A 21 -16.10 -20.76 -48.41
N PRO A 22 -14.98 -21.51 -48.48
CA PRO A 22 -14.97 -22.80 -49.15
C PRO A 22 -15.48 -23.89 -48.21
N SER A 23 -16.65 -24.42 -48.55
CA SER A 23 -17.21 -25.66 -48.00
C SER A 23 -16.38 -26.84 -48.51
N ASN A 24 -15.51 -27.38 -47.65
CA ASN A 24 -14.79 -28.64 -47.93
C ASN A 24 -15.75 -29.83 -47.75
N ARG A 25 -16.51 -30.12 -48.80
CA ARG A 25 -17.24 -31.36 -49.00
C ARG A 25 -16.26 -32.44 -49.48
N PRO A 26 -16.07 -33.56 -48.76
CA PRO A 26 -15.33 -34.67 -49.35
C PRO A 26 -16.24 -35.35 -50.38
N HIS A 27 -15.84 -35.28 -51.65
CA HIS A 27 -16.40 -36.11 -52.71
C HIS A 27 -16.04 -37.57 -52.44
N ASN A 28 -17.03 -38.37 -52.08
CA ASN A 28 -16.95 -39.82 -52.10
C ASN A 28 -16.99 -40.30 -53.57
N SER A 29 -15.83 -40.30 -54.23
CA SER A 29 -15.67 -40.96 -55.52
C SER A 29 -15.41 -42.45 -55.28
N ASN A 30 -16.45 -43.27 -55.50
CA ASN A 30 -16.30 -44.71 -55.69
C ASN A 30 -15.45 -44.96 -56.95
N SER A 31 -14.17 -45.24 -56.76
CA SER A 31 -13.32 -45.86 -57.78
C SER A 31 -13.50 -47.37 -57.73
N ASP A 32 -14.44 -47.85 -58.53
CA ASP A 32 -14.66 -49.26 -58.83
C ASP A 32 -13.50 -49.74 -59.73
N SER A 33 -12.39 -50.16 -59.12
CA SER A 33 -11.30 -50.84 -59.83
C SER A 33 -11.32 -52.32 -59.45
N ARG A 34 -12.03 -53.09 -60.29
CA ARG A 34 -11.97 -54.55 -60.31
C ARG A 34 -10.62 -54.97 -60.88
N GLN A 35 -9.69 -55.35 -60.01
CA GLN A 35 -8.74 -56.41 -60.34
C GLN A 35 -8.43 -57.23 -59.07
N ARG A 36 -8.53 -58.54 -59.26
CA ARG A 36 -8.70 -59.60 -58.24
C ARG A 36 -7.37 -60.36 -58.09
N LEU A 37 -7.17 -60.95 -56.90
CA LEU A 37 -6.04 -61.78 -56.42
C LEU A 37 -4.82 -60.93 -55.99
N ASP A 38 -4.40 -60.89 -54.73
CA ASP A 38 -4.24 -62.01 -53.81
C ASP A 38 -5.00 -61.88 -52.48
N ALA A 39 -5.56 -63.02 -52.07
CA ALA A 39 -6.13 -63.23 -50.77
C ALA A 39 -5.01 -63.44 -49.75
N GLU A 40 -4.53 -62.36 -49.14
CA GLU A 40 -4.19 -62.43 -47.73
C GLU A 40 -5.45 -62.00 -46.99
N THR A 41 -6.19 -63.00 -46.50
CA THR A 41 -7.42 -62.90 -45.70
C THR A 41 -7.16 -62.15 -44.40
N LYS A 42 -6.85 -60.86 -44.49
CA LYS A 42 -6.94 -59.94 -43.37
C LYS A 42 -8.42 -59.64 -43.23
N ASP A 43 -9.06 -60.44 -42.39
CA ASP A 43 -10.48 -60.33 -42.08
C ASP A 43 -10.89 -58.85 -42.03
N PRO A 44 -11.85 -58.37 -42.84
CA PRO A 44 -12.26 -56.96 -42.84
C PRO A 44 -12.77 -56.50 -41.47
N ILE A 45 -13.08 -57.46 -40.59
CA ILE A 45 -13.38 -57.26 -39.18
C ILE A 45 -12.10 -56.97 -38.38
N VAL A 46 -11.00 -57.68 -38.61
CA VAL A 46 -9.69 -57.45 -37.98
C VAL A 46 -9.11 -56.09 -38.41
N ALA A 47 -9.20 -55.74 -39.69
CA ALA A 47 -8.74 -54.43 -40.19
C ALA A 47 -9.49 -53.26 -39.53
N ARG A 48 -10.82 -53.35 -39.39
CA ARG A 48 -11.63 -52.35 -38.68
C ARG A 48 -11.31 -52.28 -37.19
N LYS A 49 -11.01 -53.42 -36.54
CA LYS A 49 -10.57 -53.47 -35.13
C LYS A 49 -9.23 -52.77 -34.93
N VAL A 50 -8.25 -53.00 -35.81
CA VAL A 50 -6.94 -52.33 -35.79
C VAL A 50 -7.09 -50.83 -35.96
N GLN A 51 -7.89 -50.37 -36.93
CA GLN A 51 -8.14 -48.94 -37.12
C GLN A 51 -8.78 -48.28 -35.88
N LYS A 52 -9.68 -48.99 -35.18
CA LYS A 52 -10.26 -48.50 -33.93
C LYS A 52 -9.22 -48.43 -32.81
N ALA A 53 -8.34 -49.43 -32.72
CA ALA A 53 -7.25 -49.45 -31.75
C ALA A 53 -6.25 -48.31 -31.99
N ASP A 54 -5.86 -48.05 -33.24
CA ASP A 54 -4.94 -46.97 -33.61
C ASP A 54 -5.52 -45.58 -33.27
N ARG A 55 -6.80 -45.37 -33.57
CA ARG A 55 -7.50 -44.13 -33.19
C ARG A 55 -7.51 -43.92 -31.68
N GLU A 56 -7.76 -44.98 -30.90
CA GLU A 56 -7.74 -44.92 -29.44
C GLU A 56 -6.33 -44.72 -28.88
N LYS A 57 -5.31 -45.33 -29.49
CA LYS A 57 -3.90 -45.10 -29.13
C LYS A 57 -3.55 -43.62 -29.28
N VAL A 58 -3.84 -43.01 -30.43
CA VAL A 58 -3.61 -41.58 -30.65
C VAL A 58 -4.35 -40.72 -29.62
N ARG A 59 -5.59 -41.09 -29.26
CA ARG A 59 -6.36 -40.39 -28.22
C ARG A 59 -5.68 -40.47 -26.85
N ARG A 60 -5.17 -41.63 -26.46
CA ARG A 60 -4.45 -41.83 -25.18
C ARG A 60 -3.10 -41.15 -25.16
N ASP A 61 -2.36 -41.19 -26.26
CA ASP A 61 -1.06 -40.54 -26.39
C ASP A 61 -1.23 -39.02 -26.20
N ARG A 62 -2.24 -38.40 -26.86
CA ARG A 62 -2.58 -36.98 -26.64
C ARG A 62 -2.99 -36.67 -25.20
N LEU A 63 -3.79 -37.53 -24.57
CA LEU A 63 -4.18 -37.33 -23.18
C LEU A 63 -2.98 -37.42 -22.22
N ASN A 64 -2.06 -38.35 -22.48
CA ASN A 64 -0.86 -38.51 -21.67
C ASN A 64 0.08 -37.30 -21.82
N GLU A 65 0.15 -36.69 -23.00
CA GLU A 65 0.90 -35.46 -23.22
C GLU A 65 0.40 -34.34 -22.30
N HIS A 66 -0.91 -34.14 -22.20
CA HIS A 66 -1.46 -33.13 -21.27
C HIS A 66 -1.14 -33.40 -19.81
N PHE A 67 -1.14 -34.66 -19.37
CA PHE A 67 -0.70 -35.01 -18.02
C PHE A 67 0.79 -34.73 -17.83
N PHE A 68 1.61 -35.00 -18.85
CA PHE A 68 3.05 -34.73 -18.81
C PHE A 68 3.34 -33.22 -18.75
N GLU A 69 2.72 -32.43 -19.62
CA GLU A 69 2.82 -30.96 -19.63
C GLU A 69 2.38 -30.36 -18.29
N LEU A 70 1.23 -30.81 -17.76
CA LEU A 70 0.73 -30.36 -16.46
C LEU A 70 1.71 -30.73 -15.33
N GLY A 71 2.18 -31.98 -15.29
CA GLY A 71 3.15 -32.44 -14.30
C GLY A 71 4.44 -31.62 -14.30
N ASN A 72 4.99 -31.34 -15.48
CA ASN A 72 6.20 -30.52 -15.64
C ASN A 72 5.97 -29.05 -15.23
N THR A 73 4.75 -28.54 -15.40
CA THR A 73 4.39 -27.18 -14.98
C THR A 73 4.31 -27.06 -13.46
N LEU A 74 3.84 -28.11 -12.78
CA LEU A 74 3.75 -28.13 -11.32
C LEU A 74 5.13 -28.28 -10.68
N ASP A 75 5.90 -29.28 -11.14
CA ASP A 75 7.21 -29.60 -10.60
C ASP A 75 8.08 -30.24 -11.70
N PRO A 76 8.91 -29.44 -12.39
CA PRO A 76 9.74 -29.91 -13.49
C PRO A 76 10.85 -30.88 -13.05
N ASP A 77 11.19 -30.89 -11.75
CA ASP A 77 12.25 -31.74 -11.19
C ASP A 77 11.70 -33.09 -10.71
N ARG A 78 10.36 -33.28 -10.71
CA ARG A 78 9.73 -34.51 -10.21
C ARG A 78 9.75 -35.63 -11.24
N PRO A 79 10.23 -36.84 -10.89
CA PRO A 79 10.15 -37.99 -11.77
C PRO A 79 8.70 -38.46 -11.95
N LYS A 80 8.31 -38.71 -13.21
CA LYS A 80 7.03 -39.29 -13.70
C LYS A 80 5.94 -39.47 -12.63
N ASN A 81 5.18 -38.40 -12.41
CA ASN A 81 4.08 -38.35 -11.44
C ASN A 81 2.94 -39.29 -11.89
N ASP A 82 2.35 -40.04 -10.95
CA ASP A 82 1.11 -40.75 -11.23
C ASP A 82 -0.03 -39.75 -11.46
N LYS A 83 -1.02 -40.16 -12.26
CA LYS A 83 -2.10 -39.25 -12.70
C LYS A 83 -2.94 -38.69 -11.54
N ALA A 84 -3.11 -39.46 -10.46
CA ALA A 84 -3.89 -39.01 -9.32
C ALA A 84 -3.15 -37.89 -8.58
N THR A 85 -1.85 -38.08 -8.35
CA THR A 85 -1.00 -37.06 -7.73
C THR A 85 -0.95 -35.77 -8.56
N ILE A 86 -0.75 -35.84 -9.88
CA ILE A 86 -0.77 -34.63 -10.74
C ILE A 86 -2.06 -33.82 -10.54
N LEU A 87 -3.20 -34.50 -10.52
CA LEU A 87 -4.49 -33.83 -10.35
C LEU A 87 -4.66 -33.25 -8.94
N THR A 88 -4.33 -34.02 -7.91
CA THR A 88 -4.40 -33.56 -6.51
C THR A 88 -3.52 -32.34 -6.29
N ASP A 89 -2.26 -32.40 -6.73
CA ASP A 89 -1.29 -31.33 -6.56
C ASP A 89 -1.71 -30.08 -7.35
N THR A 90 -2.22 -30.24 -8.57
CA THR A 90 -2.79 -29.11 -9.34
C THR A 90 -3.93 -28.44 -8.58
N ILE A 91 -4.87 -29.23 -8.05
CA ILE A 91 -6.02 -28.70 -7.31
C ILE A 91 -5.55 -27.95 -6.06
N GLN A 92 -4.58 -28.52 -5.34
CA GLN A 92 -4.05 -27.90 -4.14
C GLN A 92 -3.32 -26.60 -4.46
N MET A 93 -2.41 -26.61 -5.45
CA MET A 93 -1.69 -25.42 -5.91
C MET A 93 -2.64 -24.31 -6.36
N LEU A 94 -3.71 -24.64 -7.09
CA LEU A 94 -4.72 -23.65 -7.52
C LEU A 94 -5.45 -23.03 -6.33
N LYS A 95 -5.75 -23.81 -5.29
CA LYS A 95 -6.35 -23.28 -4.06
C LYS A 95 -5.41 -22.33 -3.34
N ASP A 96 -4.15 -22.73 -3.20
CA ASP A 96 -3.13 -21.96 -2.49
C ASP A 96 -2.85 -20.64 -3.25
N LEU A 97 -2.66 -20.71 -4.57
CA LEU A 97 -2.49 -19.52 -5.41
C LEU A 97 -3.70 -18.59 -5.36
N THR A 98 -4.91 -19.14 -5.32
CA THR A 98 -6.14 -18.35 -5.17
C THR A 98 -6.18 -17.65 -3.81
N ALA A 99 -5.78 -18.34 -2.74
CA ALA A 99 -5.69 -17.76 -1.41
C ALA A 99 -4.64 -16.64 -1.36
N ASP A 100 -3.46 -16.85 -1.95
CA ASP A 100 -2.39 -15.85 -2.03
C ASP A 100 -2.81 -14.62 -2.82
N VAL A 101 -3.48 -14.79 -3.96
CA VAL A 101 -4.03 -13.67 -4.74
C VAL A 101 -5.03 -12.87 -3.93
N ASN A 102 -5.91 -13.54 -3.17
CA ASN A 102 -6.90 -12.85 -2.34
C ASN A 102 -6.26 -12.11 -1.16
N LYS A 103 -5.27 -12.73 -0.52
CA LYS A 103 -4.47 -12.10 0.55
C LYS A 103 -3.74 -10.87 0.02
N LEU A 104 -3.04 -10.98 -1.11
CA LEU A 104 -2.31 -9.87 -1.71
C LEU A 104 -3.24 -8.71 -2.09
N LYS A 105 -4.43 -9.00 -2.63
CA LYS A 105 -5.45 -7.98 -2.90
C LYS A 105 -5.89 -7.25 -1.63
N ALA A 106 -6.09 -7.98 -0.53
CA ALA A 106 -6.46 -7.38 0.75
C ALA A 106 -5.32 -6.50 1.29
N GLU A 107 -4.07 -6.96 1.22
CA GLU A 107 -2.89 -6.19 1.63
C GLU A 107 -2.69 -4.93 0.77
N CYS A 108 -2.88 -5.02 -0.55
CA CYS A 108 -2.82 -3.85 -1.43
C CYS A 108 -3.92 -2.83 -1.09
N ALA A 109 -5.14 -3.29 -0.78
CA ALA A 109 -6.21 -2.40 -0.35
C ALA A 109 -5.88 -1.71 0.98
N ALA A 110 -5.43 -2.47 1.97
CA ALA A 110 -5.03 -1.95 3.28
C ALA A 110 -3.89 -0.93 3.17
N LEU A 111 -2.83 -1.23 2.42
CA LEU A 111 -1.72 -0.29 2.18
C LEU A 111 -2.16 0.97 1.44
N THR A 112 -3.12 0.85 0.52
CA THR A 112 -3.67 2.01 -0.20
C THR A 112 -4.47 2.91 0.76
N ASP A 113 -5.27 2.31 1.64
CA ASP A 113 -6.02 3.03 2.66
C ASP A 113 -5.08 3.71 3.67
N GLU A 114 -4.05 3.02 4.17
CA GLU A 114 -3.03 3.59 5.06
C GLU A 114 -2.28 4.76 4.40
N SER A 115 -1.89 4.61 3.13
CA SER A 115 -1.25 5.69 2.36
C SER A 115 -2.15 6.91 2.19
N ARG A 116 -3.46 6.69 2.00
CA ARG A 116 -4.46 7.77 1.95
C ARG A 116 -4.57 8.47 3.31
N GLU A 117 -4.67 7.72 4.40
CA GLU A 117 -4.75 8.25 5.77
C GLU A 117 -3.51 9.08 6.13
N LEU A 118 -2.31 8.54 5.90
CA LEU A 118 -1.06 9.28 6.13
C LEU A 118 -0.97 10.56 5.28
N THR A 119 -1.47 10.52 4.04
CA THR A 119 -1.52 11.71 3.18
C THR A 119 -2.45 12.77 3.75
N GLN A 120 -3.60 12.36 4.29
CA GLN A 120 -4.54 13.23 4.96
C GLN A 120 -3.92 13.83 6.23
N GLU A 121 -3.37 13.02 7.13
CA GLU A 121 -2.71 13.50 8.36
C GLU A 121 -1.58 14.48 8.07
N LYS A 122 -0.76 14.19 7.04
CA LYS A 122 0.30 15.11 6.59
C LYS A 122 -0.27 16.47 6.15
N ASN A 123 -1.43 16.49 5.50
CA ASN A 123 -2.07 17.74 5.10
C ASN A 123 -2.65 18.49 6.31
N GLU A 124 -3.31 17.79 7.24
CA GLU A 124 -3.83 18.37 8.48
C GLU A 124 -2.71 19.01 9.32
N LEU A 125 -1.59 18.31 9.51
CA LEU A 125 -0.41 18.86 10.19
C LEU A 125 0.17 20.10 9.49
N ARG A 126 0.09 20.15 8.15
CA ARG A 126 0.54 21.33 7.39
C ARG A 126 -0.39 22.52 7.63
N GLU A 127 -1.69 22.29 7.70
CA GLU A 127 -2.70 23.31 8.01
C GLU A 127 -2.54 23.83 9.44
N GLU A 128 -2.42 22.93 10.43
CA GLU A 128 -2.16 23.29 11.82
C GLU A 128 -0.87 24.10 11.98
N LYS A 129 0.21 23.66 11.32
CA LYS A 129 1.49 24.39 11.31
C LYS A 129 1.34 25.80 10.72
N ALA A 130 0.55 25.95 9.66
CA ALA A 130 0.30 27.25 9.04
C ALA A 130 -0.55 28.15 9.96
N SER A 131 -1.57 27.59 10.60
CA SER A 131 -2.41 28.28 11.58
C SER A 131 -1.56 28.79 12.75
N LEU A 132 -0.74 27.92 13.35
CA LEU A 132 0.12 28.32 14.47
C LEU A 132 1.13 29.41 14.07
N LYS A 133 1.68 29.34 12.85
CA LYS A 133 2.58 30.38 12.35
C LYS A 133 1.85 31.74 12.23
N SER A 134 0.62 31.72 11.72
CA SER A 134 -0.23 32.92 11.64
C SER A 134 -0.55 33.48 13.04
N ASP A 135 -0.85 32.63 14.01
CA ASP A 135 -1.14 33.04 15.39
C ASP A 135 0.07 33.67 16.07
N ILE A 136 1.26 33.09 15.85
CA ILE A 136 2.53 33.67 16.32
C ILE A 136 2.77 35.05 15.70
N GLU A 137 2.56 35.19 14.39
CA GLU A 137 2.73 36.46 13.68
C GLU A 137 1.74 37.51 14.19
N ASN A 138 0.46 37.15 14.34
CA ASN A 138 -0.58 38.02 14.88
C ASN A 138 -0.26 38.47 16.32
N LEU A 139 0.15 37.55 17.19
CA LEU A 139 0.53 37.88 18.57
C LEU A 139 1.74 38.82 18.61
N ASN A 140 2.73 38.60 17.74
CA ASN A 140 3.90 39.48 17.63
C ASN A 140 3.48 40.88 17.17
N VAL A 141 2.60 41.00 16.18
CA VAL A 141 2.03 42.28 15.76
C VAL A 141 1.34 43.00 16.92
N GLN A 142 0.49 42.30 17.69
CA GLN A 142 -0.17 42.87 18.87
C GLN A 142 0.84 43.33 19.94
N TYR A 143 1.88 42.53 20.19
CA TYR A 143 2.95 42.88 21.12
C TYR A 143 3.70 44.14 20.69
N GLN A 144 4.12 44.23 19.43
CA GLN A 144 4.81 45.41 18.88
C GLN A 144 3.92 46.65 18.89
N GLN A 145 2.62 46.51 18.58
CA GLN A 145 1.64 47.59 18.69
C GLN A 145 1.53 48.07 20.14
N ARG A 146 1.41 47.16 21.11
CA ARG A 146 1.32 47.52 22.53
C ARG A 146 2.58 48.22 23.04
N LEU A 147 3.76 47.80 22.62
CA LEU A 147 5.01 48.50 22.91
C LEU A 147 5.02 49.93 22.34
N ARG A 148 4.57 50.11 21.09
CA ARG A 148 4.44 51.43 20.47
C ARG A 148 3.42 52.33 21.17
N VAL A 149 2.31 51.75 21.65
CA VAL A 149 1.27 52.47 22.41
C VAL A 149 1.71 52.78 23.84
N MET A 150 2.52 51.93 24.47
CA MET A 150 3.06 52.18 25.83
C MET A 150 4.22 53.17 25.84
N LEU A 151 4.94 53.31 24.72
CA LEU A 151 6.01 54.31 24.54
C LEU A 151 5.66 55.32 23.41
N PRO A 152 4.55 56.09 23.50
CA PRO A 152 4.17 57.06 22.46
C PRO A 152 5.26 58.11 22.16
N TRP A 153 6.14 58.37 23.14
CA TRP A 153 7.16 59.40 23.13
C TRP A 153 8.51 58.92 22.56
N ALA A 154 8.65 57.64 22.21
CA ALA A 154 9.93 57.07 21.72
C ALA A 154 10.38 57.62 20.35
N GLY A 155 9.52 58.34 19.63
CA GLY A 155 9.82 59.02 18.38
C GLY A 155 9.89 60.55 18.47
N MET A 156 9.77 61.14 19.67
CA MET A 156 9.90 62.60 19.85
C MET A 156 11.37 62.97 20.08
N ASP A 157 11.89 63.91 19.30
CA ASP A 157 13.20 64.51 19.50
C ASP A 157 13.31 65.03 20.96
N PRO A 158 14.31 64.60 21.75
CA PRO A 158 14.53 65.09 23.12
C PRO A 158 14.62 66.62 23.24
N SER A 159 14.87 67.32 22.13
CA SER A 159 14.96 68.78 22.05
C SER A 159 13.63 69.54 22.28
N VAL A 160 12.47 68.88 22.09
CA VAL A 160 11.15 69.57 22.09
C VAL A 160 10.31 69.30 23.34
N VAL A 161 10.76 68.41 24.24
CA VAL A 161 10.05 68.17 25.51
C VAL A 161 10.34 69.31 26.49
N MET A 162 9.52 70.36 26.44
CA MET A 162 9.42 71.30 27.55
C MET A 162 8.94 70.53 28.78
N ALA A 163 9.81 70.43 29.78
CA ALA A 163 9.50 69.81 31.06
C ALA A 163 8.27 70.50 31.69
N PRO A 164 7.22 69.75 32.08
CA PRO A 164 6.12 70.32 32.85
C PRO A 164 6.63 70.80 34.22
N PRO A 165 6.20 71.96 34.74
CA PRO A 165 6.61 72.44 36.05
C PRO A 165 5.75 71.74 37.12
N TYR A 166 6.15 70.54 37.54
CA TYR A 166 5.54 69.91 38.73
C TYR A 166 6.53 69.85 39.90
N PRO A 167 6.08 70.16 41.13
CA PRO A 167 6.93 70.18 42.32
C PRO A 167 7.32 68.76 42.72
N TYR A 168 8.58 68.59 43.09
CA TYR A 168 9.15 67.37 43.64
C TYR A 168 8.30 66.82 44.81
N PRO A 169 8.02 65.51 44.89
CA PRO A 169 7.33 64.93 46.04
C PRO A 169 8.27 64.92 47.25
N MET A 170 7.85 65.61 48.32
CA MET A 170 8.48 65.53 49.64
C MET A 170 8.33 64.11 50.21
N PRO A 171 9.38 63.53 50.84
CA PRO A 171 9.26 62.22 51.49
C PRO A 171 8.26 62.29 52.66
N VAL A 172 7.14 61.59 52.53
CA VAL A 172 6.20 61.41 53.64
C VAL A 172 6.71 60.26 54.51
N ALA A 173 6.93 60.50 55.79
CA ALA A 173 7.31 59.47 56.75
C ALA A 173 6.18 58.43 56.86
N VAL A 174 6.48 57.17 56.54
CA VAL A 174 5.56 56.04 56.65
C VAL A 174 5.58 55.56 58.11
N PRO A 175 4.44 55.53 58.83
CA PRO A 175 4.38 54.92 60.15
C PRO A 175 4.56 53.40 60.04
N PRO A 176 5.25 52.74 60.99
CA PRO A 176 5.43 51.29 60.97
C PRO A 176 4.10 50.58 61.26
N GLY A 177 3.33 50.32 60.21
CA GLY A 177 2.17 49.44 60.22
C GLY A 177 2.55 48.04 59.74
N PRO A 178 1.87 46.98 60.20
CA PRO A 178 2.14 45.61 59.75
C PRO A 178 1.88 45.49 58.23
N ILE A 179 2.91 45.08 57.50
CA ILE A 179 2.83 44.81 56.06
C ILE A 179 1.91 43.59 55.87
N PRO A 180 0.84 43.68 55.05
CA PRO A 180 0.05 42.52 54.67
C PRO A 180 0.94 41.54 53.90
N MET A 181 1.33 40.45 54.55
CA MET A 181 2.01 39.33 53.89
C MET A 181 1.03 38.71 52.90
N HIS A 182 1.33 38.80 51.61
CA HIS A 182 0.60 38.10 50.56
C HIS A 182 0.63 36.58 50.87
N PRO A 183 -0.48 35.83 50.68
CA PRO A 183 -0.46 34.39 50.89
C PRO A 183 0.59 33.76 49.97
N SER A 184 1.49 32.96 50.53
CA SER A 184 2.40 32.12 49.75
C SER A 184 1.57 31.24 48.81
N LEU A 185 1.91 31.24 47.53
CA LEU A 185 1.37 30.31 46.55
C LEU A 185 1.44 28.88 47.11
N GLN A 186 0.29 28.23 47.20
CA GLN A 186 0.19 26.82 47.57
C GLN A 186 0.96 25.97 46.54
N PRO A 187 1.66 24.90 46.94
CA PRO A 187 2.18 23.92 45.99
C PRO A 187 1.02 23.30 45.21
N TYR A 188 1.16 23.22 43.89
CA TYR A 188 0.21 22.60 42.97
C TYR A 188 -0.29 21.23 43.47
N PRO A 189 -1.58 20.89 43.33
CA PRO A 189 -2.03 19.52 43.53
C PRO A 189 -1.48 18.65 42.40
N TYR A 190 -0.62 17.70 42.77
CA TYR A 190 -0.28 16.58 41.92
C TYR A 190 -1.57 15.83 41.56
N PHE A 191 -1.90 15.74 40.28
CA PHE A 191 -2.91 14.80 39.82
C PHE A 191 -2.39 13.38 40.06
N HIS A 192 -3.00 12.71 41.02
CA HIS A 192 -2.86 11.27 41.25
C HIS A 192 -3.55 10.55 40.08
N ALA A 193 -2.78 10.24 39.03
CA ALA A 193 -3.22 9.31 38.00
C ALA A 193 -3.33 7.91 38.64
N GLN A 194 -4.56 7.48 38.89
CA GLN A 194 -4.87 6.07 39.14
C GLN A 194 -4.51 5.31 37.86
N ASN A 195 -3.36 4.63 37.86
CA ASN A 195 -3.09 3.57 36.90
C ASN A 195 -4.04 2.40 37.19
N PRO A 196 -4.92 1.99 36.25
CA PRO A 196 -5.56 0.70 36.36
C PRO A 196 -4.56 -0.38 35.91
N ALA A 197 -4.34 -1.36 36.79
CA ALA A 197 -3.84 -2.70 36.50
C ALA A 197 -2.58 -2.82 35.61
N ALA A 198 -1.45 -3.11 36.28
CA ALA A 198 -0.30 -3.75 35.65
C ALA A 198 -0.73 -5.11 35.04
N MET A 199 -0.88 -5.14 33.72
CA MET A 199 -0.80 -6.37 32.93
C MET A 199 0.67 -6.81 32.84
N PRO A 200 1.03 -8.06 33.18
CA PRO A 200 2.40 -8.53 32.97
C PRO A 200 2.68 -8.68 31.47
N ASN A 201 3.67 -7.92 30.98
CA ASN A 201 4.23 -8.07 29.63
C ASN A 201 5.22 -9.26 29.61
N PRO A 202 5.03 -10.29 28.76
CA PRO A 202 5.89 -11.48 28.74
C PRO A 202 7.19 -11.32 27.94
N CYS A 203 7.48 -10.14 27.38
CA CYS A 203 8.65 -9.95 26.52
C CYS A 203 9.56 -8.82 27.04
N SER A 204 10.45 -9.14 27.97
CA SER A 204 11.65 -8.32 28.19
C SER A 204 12.84 -9.22 28.56
N THR A 205 13.52 -9.71 27.52
CA THR A 205 14.82 -10.38 27.66
C THR A 205 15.91 -9.31 27.66
N PHE A 206 16.21 -8.77 28.84
CA PHE A 206 17.41 -7.95 29.05
C PHE A 206 18.61 -8.89 29.26
N VAL A 207 19.51 -8.98 28.28
CA VAL A 207 20.78 -9.70 28.41
C VAL A 207 21.89 -8.70 28.76
N PRO A 208 22.51 -8.78 29.94
CA PRO A 208 23.64 -7.92 30.27
C PRO A 208 24.89 -8.40 29.53
N TYR A 209 25.49 -7.52 28.72
CA TYR A 209 26.80 -7.75 28.11
C TYR A 209 27.91 -7.61 29.17
N PRO A 210 28.87 -8.55 29.25
CA PRO A 210 30.04 -8.38 30.10
C PRO A 210 31.04 -7.39 29.48
N VAL A 211 31.56 -6.50 30.32
CA VAL A 211 32.58 -5.50 30.00
C VAL A 211 33.95 -6.19 29.88
N PRO A 212 34.77 -5.94 28.83
CA PRO A 212 36.12 -6.47 28.77
C PRO A 212 37.04 -5.69 29.73
N ALA A 213 37.80 -6.41 30.55
CA ALA A 213 38.83 -5.87 31.42
C ALA A 213 40.04 -5.39 30.58
N ASN A 214 40.44 -4.13 30.75
CA ASN A 214 41.71 -3.62 30.21
C ASN A 214 42.89 -4.19 31.02
N PRO A 215 44.01 -4.60 30.38
CA PRO A 215 45.22 -4.97 31.08
C PRO A 215 46.01 -3.72 31.52
N PRO A 216 46.81 -3.81 32.61
CA PRO A 216 47.68 -2.72 33.03
C PRO A 216 48.92 -2.64 32.13
N VAL A 217 49.45 -1.43 32.07
CA VAL A 217 50.56 -0.89 31.26
C VAL A 217 51.78 -1.80 31.14
#